data_AF-R6L2Q8-F1
#
_entry.id   AF-R6L2Q8-F1
#
_cell.length_a   1.000
_cell.length_b   1.000
_cell.length_c   1.000
_cell.angle_alpha   90.00
_cell.angle_beta   90.00
_cell.angle_gamma   90.00
#
_symmetry.space_group_name_H-M   'P 1'
#
loop_
_entity.id
_entity.type
_entity.pdbx_description
1 polymer ?
#
loop_
_entity_poly.entity_id
_entity_poly.type
_entity_poly.pdbx_seq_one_letter_code
_entity_poly.pdbx_strand_id
1 'polypeptide(L)'
;MSDDICDCEKATALLSEKADYNEFKKSCRLRSIDEILDMTDLYFRYHWACVEKRLKPETQTGNLNPDVVIERRKALEWVISDEYDWNDIALNT
;
A
#
# COMPACT_ATOMS: atom_id res chain seq x y z
N MET A 1 -0.57 -1.35 -24.02
CA MET A 1 -1.43 -1.65 -22.85
C MET A 1 -1.06 -0.61 -21.81
N SER A 2 -2.03 0.12 -21.24
CA SER A 2 -1.72 1.18 -20.28
C SER A 2 -1.05 0.55 -19.06
N ASP A 3 0.21 0.91 -18.87
CA ASP A 3 1.20 0.37 -17.93
C ASP A 3 1.13 1.11 -16.58
N ASP A 4 -0.06 1.63 -16.23
CA ASP A 4 -0.16 2.69 -15.24
C ASP A 4 -0.30 2.12 -13.83
N ILE A 5 0.85 2.01 -13.14
CA ILE A 5 0.96 1.60 -11.75
C ILE A 5 0.20 2.56 -10.81
N CYS A 6 0.10 3.85 -11.19
CA CYS A 6 -0.50 4.89 -10.39
C CYS A 6 -1.09 6.01 -11.25
N ASP A 7 -2.37 6.31 -11.03
CA ASP A 7 -3.03 7.48 -11.60
C ASP A 7 -2.52 8.78 -10.93
N CYS A 8 -1.37 9.25 -11.42
CA CYS A 8 -0.66 10.41 -10.89
C CYS A 8 -1.46 11.71 -11.08
N GLU A 9 -2.22 11.81 -12.17
CA GLU A 9 -3.08 12.96 -12.46
C GLU A 9 -4.17 13.08 -11.40
N LYS A 10 -4.87 11.97 -11.10
CA LYS A 10 -5.88 11.93 -10.04
C LYS A 10 -5.29 12.17 -8.66
N ALA A 11 -4.12 11.58 -8.35
CA ALA A 11 -3.44 11.82 -7.07
C ALA A 11 -3.08 13.29 -6.88
N THR A 12 -2.61 13.95 -7.94
CA THR A 12 -2.28 15.38 -7.94
C THR A 12 -3.54 16.23 -7.80
N ALA A 13 -4.60 15.92 -8.57
CA ALA A 13 -5.87 16.65 -8.52
C ALA A 13 -6.47 16.65 -7.11
N LEU A 14 -6.47 15.51 -6.42
CA LEU A 14 -6.96 15.39 -5.04
C LEU A 14 -6.27 16.34 -4.05
N LEU A 15 -5.00 16.68 -4.29
CA LEU A 15 -4.23 17.61 -3.47
C LEU A 15 -4.40 19.05 -3.94
N SER A 16 -4.29 19.31 -5.26
CA SER A 16 -4.32 20.66 -5.83
C SER A 16 -5.70 21.31 -5.79
N GLU A 17 -6.78 20.52 -5.72
CA GLU A 17 -8.14 21.02 -5.57
C GLU A 17 -8.45 21.55 -4.16
N LYS A 18 -7.57 21.32 -3.18
CA LYS A 18 -7.74 21.79 -1.80
C LYS A 18 -6.94 23.07 -1.59
N ALA A 19 -7.54 24.04 -0.92
CA ALA A 19 -6.88 25.32 -0.66
C ALA A 19 -5.72 25.16 0.34
N ASP A 20 -5.87 24.27 1.32
CA ASP A 20 -4.87 24.01 2.35
C ASP A 20 -4.96 22.59 2.94
N TYR A 21 -4.02 22.29 3.84
CA TYR A 21 -3.95 21.01 4.57
C TYR A 21 -5.20 20.71 5.40
N ASN A 22 -5.82 21.72 6.02
CA ASN A 22 -7.00 21.51 6.86
C ASN A 22 -8.21 21.10 6.02
N GLU A 23 -8.38 21.70 4.85
CA GLU A 23 -9.42 21.32 3.91
C GLU A 23 -9.20 19.90 3.38
N PHE A 24 -7.96 19.56 3.00
CA PHE A 24 -7.60 18.20 2.63
C PHE A 24 -7.93 17.20 3.74
N LYS A 25 -7.48 17.46 4.97
CA LYS A 25 -7.71 16.61 6.13
C LYS A 25 -9.21 16.38 6.40
N LYS A 26 -10.04 17.42 6.26
CA LYS A 26 -11.51 17.33 6.42
C LYS A 26 -12.16 16.45 5.35
N SER A 27 -11.57 16.36 4.16
CA SER A 27 -12.06 15.50 3.08
C SER A 27 -11.69 14.02 3.28
N CYS A 28 -10.73 13.72 4.14
CA CYS A 28 -10.30 12.36 4.42
C CYS A 28 -11.28 11.64 5.35
N ARG A 29 -11.53 10.36 5.06
CA ARG A 29 -12.23 9.44 5.97
C ARG A 29 -11.21 8.47 6.58
N LEU A 30 -11.08 8.49 7.90
CA LEU A 30 -10.27 7.51 8.62
C LEU A 30 -10.89 6.11 8.48
N ARG A 31 -10.02 5.11 8.34
CA ARG A 31 -10.39 3.69 8.40
C ARG A 31 -10.41 3.23 9.85
N SER A 32 -11.22 2.23 10.14
CA SER A 32 -11.21 1.56 11.43
C SER A 32 -9.92 0.76 11.61
N ILE A 33 -9.59 0.44 12.86
CA ILE A 33 -8.44 -0.40 13.19
C ILE A 33 -8.58 -1.77 12.52
N ASP A 34 -9.77 -2.37 12.58
CA ASP A 34 -10.05 -3.67 11.95
C ASP A 34 -9.79 -3.64 10.44
N GLU A 35 -10.28 -2.61 9.72
CA GLU A 35 -10.01 -2.45 8.29
C GLU A 35 -8.51 -2.31 7.99
N ILE A 36 -7.74 -1.64 8.86
CA ILE A 36 -6.30 -1.49 8.68
C ILE A 36 -5.61 -2.85 8.87
N LEU A 37 -5.94 -3.57 9.95
CA LEU A 37 -5.35 -4.87 10.27
C LEU A 37 -5.69 -5.94 9.21
N ASP A 38 -6.93 -5.97 8.73
CA ASP A 38 -7.36 -6.85 7.64
C ASP A 38 -6.55 -6.60 6.36
N MET A 39 -6.30 -5.33 6.05
CA MET A 39 -5.49 -4.94 4.90
C MET A 39 -4.02 -5.29 5.11
N THR A 40 -3.46 -5.09 6.30
CA THR A 40 -2.08 -5.50 6.62
C THR A 40 -1.89 -7.00 6.41
N ASP A 41 -2.79 -7.82 6.94
CA ASP A 41 -2.77 -9.27 6.75
C ASP A 41 -2.90 -9.67 5.27
N LEU A 42 -3.79 -9.01 4.52
CA LEU A 42 -3.94 -9.26 3.09
C LEU A 42 -2.64 -8.99 2.32
N TYR A 43 -1.99 -7.86 2.56
CA TYR A 43 -0.75 -7.49 1.86
C TYR A 43 0.46 -8.31 2.30
N PHE A 44 0.47 -8.77 3.55
CA PHE A 44 1.41 -9.79 4.01
C PHE A 44 1.28 -11.08 3.18
N ARG A 45 0.04 -11.59 3.01
CA ARG A 45 -0.22 -12.80 2.22
C ARG A 45 0.08 -12.61 0.74
N TYR A 46 -0.21 -11.44 0.17
CA TYR A 46 0.16 -11.11 -1.21
C TYR A 46 1.67 -11.05 -1.40
N HIS A 47 2.41 -10.48 -0.44
CA HIS A 47 3.87 -10.47 -0.49
C HIS A 47 4.41 -11.90 -0.54
N TRP A 48 3.91 -12.80 0.31
CA TRP A 48 4.27 -14.21 0.28
C TRP A 48 3.88 -14.90 -1.03
N ALA A 49 2.72 -14.61 -1.60
CA ALA A 49 2.32 -15.14 -2.90
C ALA A 49 3.29 -14.70 -4.02
N CYS A 50 3.77 -13.45 -3.99
CA CYS A 50 4.79 -12.95 -4.92
C CYS A 50 6.16 -13.62 -4.70
N VAL A 51 6.54 -13.88 -3.44
CA VAL A 51 7.75 -14.66 -3.11
C VAL A 51 7.65 -16.08 -3.64
N GLU A 52 6.52 -16.76 -3.40
CA GLU A 52 6.26 -18.11 -3.88
C GLU A 52 6.31 -18.17 -5.41
N LYS A 53 5.70 -17.21 -6.11
CA LYS A 53 5.78 -17.09 -7.58
C LYS A 53 7.21 -17.00 -8.11
N ARG A 54 8.09 -16.28 -7.40
CA ARG A 54 9.50 -16.16 -7.76
C ARG A 54 10.24 -17.48 -7.61
N LEU A 55 9.89 -18.28 -6.60
CA LEU A 55 10.48 -19.60 -6.35
C LEU A 55 9.87 -20.71 -7.22
N LYS A 56 8.57 -20.60 -7.50
CA LYS A 56 7.72 -21.55 -8.22
C LYS A 56 6.91 -20.80 -9.29
N PRO A 57 7.45 -20.66 -10.51
CA PRO A 57 6.82 -19.89 -11.59
C PRO A 57 5.41 -20.35 -11.98
N GLU A 58 4.99 -21.56 -11.61
CA GLU A 58 3.64 -22.11 -11.80
C GLU A 58 2.60 -21.54 -10.83
N THR A 59 3.03 -20.93 -9.72
CA THR A 59 2.13 -20.31 -8.73
C THR A 59 1.25 -19.26 -9.41
N GLN A 60 -0.04 -19.25 -9.11
CA GLN A 60 -0.96 -18.27 -9.68
C GLN A 60 -1.13 -17.09 -8.74
N THR A 61 -0.69 -15.92 -9.17
CA THR A 61 -0.79 -14.65 -8.41
C THR A 61 -1.70 -13.63 -9.10
N GLY A 62 -2.42 -14.03 -10.15
CA GLY A 62 -3.23 -13.14 -10.96
C GLY A 62 -2.41 -11.94 -11.49
N ASN A 63 -2.96 -10.74 -11.30
CA ASN A 63 -2.33 -9.48 -11.74
C ASN A 63 -1.58 -8.77 -10.60
N LEU A 64 -1.17 -9.48 -9.55
CA LEU A 64 -0.36 -8.88 -8.50
C LEU A 64 0.97 -8.39 -9.07
N ASN A 65 1.24 -7.10 -8.91
CA ASN A 65 2.55 -6.51 -9.17
C ASN A 65 3.37 -6.53 -7.86
N PRO A 66 4.50 -7.28 -7.79
CA PRO A 66 5.32 -7.38 -6.59
C PRO A 66 5.78 -6.05 -6.01
N ASP A 67 6.10 -5.07 -6.88
CA ASP A 67 6.59 -3.75 -6.47
C ASP A 67 5.46 -2.94 -5.80
N VAL A 68 4.24 -3.04 -6.31
CA VAL A 68 3.06 -2.41 -5.68
C VAL A 68 2.72 -3.09 -4.36
N VAL A 69 2.83 -4.41 -4.29
CA VAL A 69 2.52 -5.19 -3.10
C VAL A 69 3.45 -4.83 -1.94
N ILE A 70 4.76 -4.75 -2.18
CA ILE A 70 5.73 -4.47 -1.12
C ILE A 70 5.57 -3.04 -0.59
N GLU A 71 5.37 -2.03 -1.45
CA GLU A 71 5.18 -0.65 -1.03
C GLU A 71 3.87 -0.46 -0.25
N ARG A 72 2.78 -1.13 -0.66
CA ARG A 72 1.52 -1.10 0.10
C ARG A 72 1.63 -1.81 1.44
N ARG A 73 2.34 -2.95 1.51
CA ARG A 73 2.64 -3.60 2.79
C ARG A 73 3.40 -2.65 3.70
N LYS A 74 4.44 -1.99 3.19
CA LYS A 74 5.24 -1.01 3.94
C LYS A 74 4.40 0.14 4.51
N ALA A 75 3.50 0.69 3.70
CA ALA A 75 2.58 1.73 4.16
C ALA A 75 1.66 1.25 5.29
N LEU A 76 1.14 0.02 5.21
CA LEU A 76 0.27 -0.56 6.23
C LEU A 76 1.03 -0.89 7.52
N GLU A 77 2.24 -1.45 7.41
CA GLU A 77 3.12 -1.73 8.55
C GLU A 77 3.55 -0.43 9.24
N TRP A 78 3.85 0.63 8.48
CA TRP A 78 4.14 1.96 9.03
C TRP A 78 2.97 2.53 9.84
N VAL A 79 1.73 2.37 9.38
CA VAL A 79 0.54 2.86 10.10
C VAL A 79 0.33 2.18 11.46
N ILE A 80 0.75 0.92 11.61
CA ILE A 80 0.55 0.15 12.85
C ILE A 80 1.82 0.03 13.71
N SER A 81 2.95 0.56 13.24
CA SER A 81 4.24 0.51 13.93
C SER A 81 4.42 1.69 14.88
N ASP A 82 5.27 1.49 15.89
CA ASP A 82 5.80 2.57 16.73
C ASP A 82 7.00 3.29 16.06
N GLU A 83 7.50 2.77 14.92
CA GLU A 83 8.55 3.37 14.11
C GLU A 83 7.99 4.46 13.18
N TYR A 84 8.61 5.64 13.22
CA TYR A 84 8.18 6.81 12.46
C TYR A 84 8.99 7.02 11.19
N ASP A 85 10.26 6.61 11.15
CA ASP A 85 11.09 6.73 9.96
C ASP A 85 10.62 5.71 8.92
N TRP A 86 10.12 6.23 7.80
CA TRP A 86 9.71 5.44 6.65
C TRP A 86 10.80 4.46 6.21
N ASN A 87 12.08 4.81 6.32
CA ASN A 87 13.19 3.99 5.86
C ASN A 87 13.50 2.82 6.81
N ASP A 88 13.07 2.89 8.07
CA ASP A 88 13.37 1.91 9.11
C ASP A 88 12.22 0.93 9.36
N ILE A 89 11.14 1.03 8.59
CA ILE A 89 10.03 0.06 8.65
C ILE A 89 10.51 -1.32 8.23
N ALA A 90 10.59 -2.20 9.22
CA ALA A 90 11.02 -3.58 9.05
C ALA A 90 9.90 -4.42 8.39
N LEU A 91 10.18 -4.97 7.22
CA LEU A 91 9.31 -5.90 6.49
C LEU A 91 9.74 -7.35 6.71
N ASN A 92 10.09 -7.67 7.95
CA ASN A 92 10.66 -8.97 8.32
C ASN A 92 9.68 -10.09 7.95
N THR A 93 10.16 -11.03 7.13
CA THR A 93 9.51 -12.29 6.72
C THR A 93 10.56 -13.22 6.14
#